data_AF-A0A0F5EXM2-F1
#
_entry.id   AF-A0A0F5EXM2-F1
#
_cell.length_a   1.000
_cell.length_b   1.000
_cell.length_c   1.000
_cell.angle_alpha   90.00
_cell.angle_beta   90.00
_cell.angle_gamma   90.00
#
_symmetry.space_group_name_H-M   'P 1'
#
loop_
_entity.id
_entity.type
_entity.pdbx_description
1 polymer ?
#
loop_
_entity_poly.entity_id
_entity_poly.type
_entity_poly.pdbx_seq_one_letter_code
_entity_poly.pdbx_strand_id
1 'polypeptide(L)' 'MQRFEKQGIDGLLLKPKGRPSMKLNSPKMPPTPKTEEERLRYRILELEAENAMLKKLQELNQQKMQKKPSS' A
#
# COMPACT_ATOMS: atom_id res chain seq x y z
N MET A 1 30.38 -9.82 33.25
CA MET A 1 31.17 -8.61 32.90
C MET A 1 31.63 -8.54 31.44
N GLN A 2 31.88 -9.67 30.75
CA GLN A 2 32.44 -9.69 29.39
C GLN A 2 31.75 -8.86 28.27
N ARG A 3 30.45 -8.52 28.39
CA ARG A 3 29.76 -7.70 27.37
C ARG A 3 30.10 -6.22 27.47
N PHE A 4 30.23 -5.71 28.69
CA PHE A 4 30.65 -4.33 28.96
C PHE A 4 32.10 -4.11 28.54
N GLU A 5 32.99 -5.06 28.84
CA GLU A 5 34.41 -5.00 28.43
C GLU A 5 34.59 -4.92 26.90
N LYS A 6 33.65 -5.46 26.11
CA LYS A 6 33.72 -5.49 24.65
C LYS A 6 32.96 -4.36 23.95
N GLN A 7 31.85 -3.89 24.54
CA GLN A 7 30.90 -2.96 23.89
C GLN A 7 30.69 -1.69 24.72
N GLY A 8 31.37 -1.51 25.84
CA GLY A 8 31.20 -0.38 26.74
C GLY A 8 29.76 -0.25 27.23
N ILE A 9 29.28 1.00 27.29
CA ILE A 9 27.92 1.35 27.75
C ILE A 9 26.84 0.72 26.86
N ASP A 10 27.09 0.53 25.57
CA ASP A 10 26.13 -0.11 24.66
C ASP A 10 25.88 -1.58 25.03
N GLY A 11 26.87 -2.23 25.66
CA GLY A 11 26.74 -3.58 26.21
C GLY A 11 25.80 -3.66 27.42
N LEU A 12 25.45 -2.51 28.02
CA LEU A 12 24.45 -2.39 29.09
C LEU A 12 23.04 -2.11 28.55
N LEU A 13 22.92 -1.64 27.30
CA LEU A 13 21.63 -1.37 26.68
C LEU A 13 20.92 -2.68 26.32
N LEU A 14 19.63 -2.76 26.64
CA LEU A 14 18.81 -3.90 26.26
C LEU A 14 18.59 -3.89 24.75
N LYS A 15 18.90 -5.01 24.10
CA LYS A 15 18.56 -5.18 22.68
C LYS A 15 17.04 -5.10 22.50
N PRO A 16 16.55 -4.44 21.44
CA PRO A 16 15.12 -4.39 21.15
C PRO A 16 14.59 -5.82 21.02
N LYS A 17 13.61 -6.16 21.85
CA LYS A 17 12.95 -7.47 21.82
C LYS A 17 11.97 -7.51 20.66
N GLY A 18 12.05 -8.54 19.82
CA GLY A 18 11.11 -8.78 18.73
C GLY A 18 11.78 -8.80 17.35
N ARG A 19 10.99 -9.11 16.33
CA ARG A 19 11.46 -9.07 14.93
C ARG A 19 11.58 -7.62 14.50
N PRO A 20 12.58 -7.26 13.66
CA PRO A 20 12.64 -5.95 13.06
C PRO A 20 11.34 -5.70 12.29
N SER A 21 10.74 -4.53 12.50
CA SER A 21 9.54 -4.12 11.77
C SER A 21 9.84 -4.16 10.28
N MET A 22 9.08 -4.94 9.51
CA MET A 22 9.12 -4.85 8.06
C MET A 22 8.59 -3.46 7.68
N LYS A 23 9.39 -2.68 6.95
CA LYS A 23 8.88 -1.45 6.34
C LYS A 23 7.81 -1.86 5.34
N LEU A 24 6.55 -1.67 5.71
CA LEU A 24 5.45 -1.82 4.80
C LEU A 24 5.53 -0.66 3.80
N ASN A 25 6.04 -0.91 2.59
CA ASN A 25 6.05 0.04 1.49
C ASN A 25 4.66 0.20 0.84
N SER A 26 3.60 -0.24 1.53
CA SER A 26 2.24 -0.01 1.07
C SER A 26 1.95 1.49 1.12
N PRO A 27 1.23 2.04 0.13
CA PRO A 27 0.69 3.38 0.24
C PRO A 27 -0.05 3.48 1.56
N LYS A 28 0.35 4.41 2.43
CA LYS A 28 -0.46 4.75 3.59
C LYS A 28 -1.83 5.14 3.05
N MET A 29 -2.89 4.58 3.64
CA MET A 29 -4.24 5.10 3.41
C MET A 29 -4.19 6.63 3.54
N PRO A 30 -4.90 7.37 2.66
CA PRO A 30 -5.01 8.79 2.85
C PRO A 30 -5.53 9.04 4.28
N PRO A 31 -4.98 10.05 4.98
CA PRO A 31 -5.44 10.37 6.32
C PRO A 31 -6.95 10.63 6.29
N THR A 32 -7.63 10.32 7.40
CA THR A 32 -9.06 10.62 7.54
C THR A 32 -9.30 12.11 7.22
N PRO A 33 -10.15 12.42 6.22
CA PRO A 33 -10.38 13.80 5.79
C PRO A 33 -10.98 14.61 6.94
N LYS A 34 -10.53 15.86 7.10
CA LYS A 34 -11.00 16.73 8.19
C LYS A 34 -12.16 17.62 7.76
N THR A 35 -12.31 17.83 6.46
CA THR A 35 -13.38 18.62 5.86
C THR A 35 -14.22 17.78 4.90
N GLU A 36 -15.46 18.23 4.64
CA GLU A 36 -16.33 17.58 3.66
C GLU A 36 -15.73 17.64 2.24
N GLU A 37 -15.12 18.77 1.88
CA GLU A 37 -14.48 18.94 0.57
C GLU A 37 -13.35 17.92 0.34
N GLU A 38 -12.48 17.72 1.33
CA GLU A 38 -11.41 16.71 1.25
C GLU A 38 -11.99 15.30 1.10
N ARG A 39 -13.05 14.99 1.87
CA ARG A 39 -13.75 13.69 1.78
C ARG A 39 -14.31 13.46 0.38
N LEU A 40 -14.92 14.47 -0.23
CA LEU A 40 -15.47 14.38 -1.58
C LEU A 40 -14.36 14.22 -2.62
N ARG A 41 -13.27 14.97 -2.51
CA ARG A 41 -12.10 14.83 -3.40
C ARG A 41 -11.51 13.42 -3.37
N TYR A 42 -11.37 12.83 -2.18
CA TYR A 42 -10.90 11.45 -2.05
C TYR A 42 -11.88 10.44 -2.64
N ARG A 43 -13.19 10.64 -2.42
CA ARG A 43 -14.21 9.76 -3.01
C ARG A 43 -14.21 9.82 -4.54
N ILE A 44 -14.05 11.02 -5.10
CA ILE A 44 -13.93 11.20 -6.57
C ILE A 44 -12.71 10.46 -7.09
N LEU A 45 -11.54 10.64 -6.46
CA LEU A 45 -10.31 9.96 -6.87
C LEU A 45 -10.44 8.43 -6.83
N GLU A 46 -11.04 7.89 -5.77
CA GLU A 46 -11.31 6.45 -5.63
C GLU A 46 -12.23 5.94 -6.75
N LEU A 47 -13.33 6.64 -7.00
CA LEU A 47 -14.27 6.31 -8.06
C LEU A 47 -13.66 6.42 -9.46
N GLU A 48 -12.80 7.41 -9.70
CA GLU A 48 -12.08 7.56 -10.96
C GLU A 48 -11.13 6.40 -11.20
N ALA A 49 -10.39 5.97 -10.17
CA ALA A 49 -9.51 4.81 -10.25
C ALA A 49 -10.28 3.51 -10.51
N GLU A 50 -11.40 3.29 -9.81
CA GLU A 50 -12.27 2.14 -10.02
C GLU A 50 -12.86 2.13 -11.44
N ASN A 51 -13.41 3.25 -11.89
CA ASN A 51 -13.95 3.40 -13.23
C ASN A 51 -12.89 3.18 -14.32
N ALA A 52 -11.66 3.66 -14.11
CA ALA A 52 -10.56 3.42 -15.04
C ALA A 52 -10.24 1.92 -15.17
N MET A 53 -10.21 1.19 -14.06
CA MET A 53 -10.01 -0.27 -14.08
C MET A 53 -11.17 -1.00 -14.78
N LEU A 54 -12.41 -0.62 -14.49
CA LEU A 54 -13.59 -1.22 -15.11
C LEU A 54 -13.62 -0.98 -16.63
N LYS A 55 -13.29 0.23 -17.09
CA LYS A 55 -13.17 0.54 -18.53
C LYS A 55 -12.12 -0.33 -19.21
N LYS A 56 -10.95 -0.49 -18.58
CA LYS A 56 -9.88 -1.35 -19.11
C LYS A 56 -10.32 -2.82 -19.18
N LEU A 57 -11.04 -3.31 -18.17
CA LEU A 57 -11.60 -4.66 -18.17
C LEU A 57 -12.64 -4.84 -19.28
N GLN A 58 -13.52 -3.86 -19.47
CA GLN A 58 -14.52 -3.87 -20.53
C GLN A 58 -13.87 -3.90 -21.91
N GLU A 59 -12.79 -3.13 -22.13
CA GLU A 59 -12.02 -3.14 -23.36
C GLU A 59 -11.40 -4.53 -23.62
N LEU A 60 -10.78 -5.14 -22.61
CA LEU A 60 -10.22 -6.48 -22.73
C LEU A 60 -11.28 -7.53 -23.08
N ASN A 61 -12.47 -7.43 -22.48
CA ASN A 61 -13.57 -8.33 -22.79
C ASN A 61 -14.05 -8.15 -24.24
N GLN A 62 -14.18 -6.90 -24.70
CA GLN A 62 -14.53 -6.62 -26.10
C GLN A 62 -13.48 -7.21 -27.06
N GLN A 63 -12.19 -6.99 -26.80
CA GLN A 63 -11.12 -7.58 -27.61
C GLN A 63 -11.20 -9.11 -27.66
N LYS A 64 -11.53 -9.76 -26.53
CA LYS A 64 -11.73 -11.22 -26.50
C LYS A 64 -12.92 -11.66 -27.34
N MET A 65 -14.02 -10.91 -27.35
CA MET A 65 -15.18 -11.25 -28.18
C MET A 65 -14.87 -11.07 -29.68
N GLN A 66 -14.17 -10.01 -30.05
CA GLN A 66 -13.75 -9.78 -31.45
C GLN A 66 -12.75 -10.84 -31.95
N LYS A 67 -11.96 -11.43 -31.04
CA LYS A 67 -10.98 -12.49 -31.37
C LYS A 67 -11.56 -13.90 -31.36
N LYS A 68 -12.82 -14.10 -30.95
CA LYS A 68 -13.46 -15.41 -31.13
C LYS A 68 -13.72 -15.58 -32.62
N PRO A 69 -13.18 -16.63 -33.28
CA PRO A 69 -13.60 -16.94 -34.63
C PRO A 69 -15.11 -17.22 -34.57
N SER A 70 -15.88 -16.48 -35.36
CA SER A 70 -17.25 -16.86 -35.69
C SER A 70 -17.18 -18.21 -36.39
N SER A 71 -17.47 -19.28 -35.63
CA SER A 71 -17.71 -20.61 -36.18
C SER A 71 -19.09 -20.68 -36.83
#